data_AF-A0A1Y2J3K0-F1
#
_entry.id   AF-A0A1Y2J3K0-F1
#
_cell.length_a   1.000
_cell.length_b   1.000
_cell.length_c   1.000
_cell.angle_alpha   90.00
_cell.angle_beta   90.00
_cell.angle_gamma   90.00
#
_symmetry.space_group_name_H-M   'P 1'
#
loop_
_entity.id
_entity.type
_entity.pdbx_description
1 polymer ?
#
loop_
_entity_poly.entity_id
_entity_poly.type
_entity_poly.pdbx_seq_one_letter_code
_entity_poly.pdbx_strand_id
1 'polypeptide(L)'
;MSCDMNVNSRLGLYNSWLLRHYCMFKYPFVPNLIRGVKTWAKSKNLNNPSVTGLTVSFSSYSLALMTIAYLQHLGALPNCQADPDPIFRTHFWEGRGSNSRNITVRYGACKGWKPSGRVPSVGEWLKFYGERFDYTTEMISIRHGGIIRRPQHLPPDLEYSHFRGSIVVLDPFLNKNCTRFIKEETLQEFRAKCSVGAADSIRRWESLKARHQTQARSQSDDEEEPDPWTDLMASR
;
A
#
# COMPACT_ATOMS: atom_id res chain seq x y z
N MET A 1 10.70 -18.92 17.43
CA MET A 1 9.76 -17.79 17.20
C MET A 1 9.90 -16.83 18.36
N SER A 2 10.14 -15.55 18.10
CA SER A 2 9.99 -14.49 19.09
C SER A 2 8.63 -13.83 18.87
N CYS A 3 7.86 -13.60 19.94
CA CYS A 3 6.58 -12.91 19.86
C CYS A 3 6.51 -11.84 20.96
N ASP A 4 5.99 -10.66 20.60
CA ASP A 4 5.72 -9.60 21.57
C ASP A 4 4.31 -9.82 22.15
N MET A 5 4.22 -10.02 23.46
CA MET A 5 2.93 -10.01 24.18
C MET A 5 2.66 -8.60 24.70
N ASN A 6 1.56 -8.00 24.25
CA ASN A 6 1.10 -6.71 24.76
C ASN A 6 -0.24 -6.89 25.50
N VAL A 7 -0.23 -6.65 26.81
CA VAL A 7 -1.43 -6.69 27.65
C VAL A 7 -2.17 -5.35 27.53
N ASN A 8 -3.44 -5.38 27.12
CA ASN A 8 -4.34 -4.22 26.95
C ASN A 8 -4.16 -3.33 25.70
N SER A 9 -3.42 -3.75 24.66
CA SER A 9 -3.40 -2.99 23.40
C SER A 9 -4.59 -3.31 22.48
N ARG A 10 -5.78 -2.86 22.87
CA ARG A 10 -7.01 -2.98 22.06
C ARG A 10 -6.87 -2.34 20.68
N LEU A 11 -6.12 -1.23 20.59
CA LEU A 11 -5.85 -0.55 19.33
C LEU A 11 -5.13 -1.44 18.31
N GLY A 12 -4.08 -2.17 18.72
CA GLY A 12 -3.32 -3.05 17.83
C GLY A 12 -4.18 -4.19 17.26
N LEU A 13 -5.10 -4.72 18.08
CA LEU A 13 -6.09 -5.71 17.65
C LEU A 13 -7.01 -5.14 16.58
N TYR A 14 -7.62 -3.98 16.82
CA TYR A 14 -8.55 -3.35 15.87
C TYR A 14 -7.87 -2.91 14.57
N ASN A 15 -6.63 -2.40 14.64
CA ASN A 15 -5.82 -2.12 13.46
C ASN A 15 -5.61 -3.39 12.62
N SER A 16 -5.27 -4.50 13.27
CA SER A 16 -5.09 -5.79 12.60
C SER A 16 -6.39 -6.30 11.96
N TRP A 17 -7.54 -6.11 12.63
CA TRP A 17 -8.85 -6.48 12.09
C TRP A 17 -9.23 -5.63 10.88
N LEU A 18 -9.00 -4.33 10.92
CA LEU A 18 -9.24 -3.44 9.79
C LEU A 18 -8.34 -3.78 8.59
N LEU A 19 -7.04 -3.99 8.82
CA LEU A 19 -6.13 -4.41 7.76
C LEU A 19 -6.55 -5.76 7.16
N ARG A 20 -6.95 -6.72 7.99
CA ARG A 20 -7.50 -8.00 7.52
C ARG A 20 -8.75 -7.77 6.67
N HIS A 21 -9.65 -6.88 7.08
CA HIS A 21 -10.85 -6.55 6.32
C HIS A 21 -10.50 -6.02 4.92
N TYR A 22 -9.56 -5.07 4.81
CA TYR A 22 -9.07 -4.59 3.51
C TYR A 22 -8.38 -5.69 2.69
N CYS A 23 -7.59 -6.55 3.31
CA CYS A 23 -6.92 -7.66 2.62
C CYS A 23 -7.90 -8.71 2.05
N MET A 24 -9.07 -8.86 2.68
CA MET A 24 -10.12 -9.79 2.27
C MET A 24 -11.19 -9.14 1.39
N PHE A 25 -11.01 -7.87 1.01
CA PHE A 25 -12.00 -7.11 0.27
C PHE A 25 -12.10 -7.58 -1.19
N LYS A 26 -13.14 -8.37 -1.51
CA LYS A 26 -13.54 -8.92 -2.82
C LYS A 26 -12.48 -9.75 -3.56
N TYR A 27 -11.29 -9.21 -3.81
CA TYR A 27 -10.21 -9.84 -4.57
C TYR A 27 -8.86 -9.74 -3.82
N PRO A 28 -8.05 -10.81 -3.80
CA PRO A 28 -6.82 -10.87 -3.00
C PRO A 28 -5.64 -10.05 -3.59
N PHE A 29 -5.88 -8.99 -4.35
CA PHE A 29 -4.79 -8.15 -4.89
C PHE A 29 -4.14 -7.28 -3.80
N VAL A 30 -4.91 -6.85 -2.80
CA VAL A 30 -4.41 -6.02 -1.69
C VAL A 30 -3.25 -6.72 -0.95
N PRO A 31 -3.39 -7.97 -0.45
CA PRO A 31 -2.28 -8.64 0.22
C PRO A 31 -1.10 -8.91 -0.73
N ASN A 32 -1.34 -9.13 -2.03
CA ASN A 32 -0.27 -9.31 -3.01
C ASN A 32 0.55 -8.03 -3.20
N LEU A 33 -0.11 -6.88 -3.33
CA LEU A 33 0.57 -5.60 -3.47
C LEU A 33 1.33 -5.23 -2.19
N ILE A 34 0.71 -5.36 -1.01
CA ILE A 34 1.36 -5.11 0.28
C ILE A 34 2.60 -5.99 0.45
N ARG A 35 2.49 -7.29 0.12
CA ARG A 35 3.61 -8.23 0.18
C ARG A 35 4.73 -7.84 -0.79
N GLY A 36 4.40 -7.47 -2.03
CA GLY A 36 5.37 -7.01 -3.02
C GLY A 36 6.13 -5.77 -2.55
N VAL A 37 5.40 -4.75 -2.09
CA VAL A 37 5.97 -3.51 -1.53
C VAL A 37 6.85 -3.81 -0.31
N LYS A 38 6.38 -4.66 0.62
CA LYS A 38 7.13 -5.04 1.82
C LYS A 38 8.43 -5.76 1.49
N THR A 39 8.38 -6.72 0.57
CA THR A 39 9.57 -7.48 0.12
C THR A 39 10.58 -6.56 -0.55
N TRP A 40 10.10 -5.67 -1.43
CA TRP A 40 10.95 -4.65 -2.04
C TRP A 40 11.59 -3.74 -0.98
N ALA A 41 10.80 -3.17 -0.07
CA ALA A 41 11.30 -2.26 0.96
C ALA A 41 12.34 -2.94 1.86
N LYS A 42 12.11 -4.20 2.23
CA LYS A 42 13.08 -5.01 3.00
C LYS A 42 14.39 -5.20 2.23
N SER A 43 14.33 -5.53 0.93
CA SER A 43 15.53 -5.68 0.08
C SER A 43 16.37 -4.40 -0.05
N LYS A 44 15.77 -3.25 0.26
CA LYS A 44 16.39 -1.93 0.19
C LYS A 44 16.74 -1.34 1.56
N ASN A 45 16.60 -2.10 2.65
CA ASN A 45 16.78 -1.65 4.03
C ASN A 45 15.82 -0.51 4.47
N LEU A 46 14.68 -0.38 3.79
CA LEU A 46 13.65 0.64 4.04
C LEU A 46 12.51 0.13 4.95
N ASN A 47 12.69 -1.01 5.63
CA ASN A 47 11.71 -1.62 6.53
C ASN A 47 12.29 -2.04 7.89
N ASN A 48 12.86 -1.07 8.61
CA ASN A 48 13.54 -1.25 9.90
C ASN A 48 12.98 -0.25 10.94
N PRO A 49 11.78 -0.50 11.49
CA PRO A 49 11.25 0.31 12.57
C PRO A 49 12.01 -0.03 13.85
N SER A 50 12.69 0.96 14.44
CA SER A 50 13.21 0.87 15.82
C SER A 50 14.42 -0.07 16.03
N VAL A 51 15.38 -0.11 15.11
CA VAL A 51 16.68 -0.76 15.40
C VAL A 51 17.60 0.25 16.08
N THR A 52 17.92 0.01 17.36
CA THR A 52 18.90 0.81 18.12
C THR A 52 20.23 0.90 17.35
N GLY A 53 20.69 2.13 17.09
CA GLY A 53 21.95 2.40 16.38
C GLY A 53 21.85 2.49 14.85
N LEU A 54 20.66 2.28 14.25
CA LEU A 54 20.43 2.46 12.80
C LEU A 54 19.41 3.56 12.51
N THR A 55 19.45 4.06 11.27
CA THR A 55 18.46 4.99 10.72
C THR A 55 17.08 4.34 10.73
N VAL A 56 16.13 4.93 11.47
CA VAL A 56 14.74 4.48 11.55
C VAL A 56 14.09 4.61 10.17
N SER A 57 13.63 3.50 9.60
CA SER A 57 12.88 3.48 8.35
C SER A 57 11.44 3.00 8.55
N PHE A 58 10.71 2.75 7.46
CA PHE A 58 9.28 2.47 7.53
C PHE A 58 8.99 1.19 8.31
N SER A 59 7.86 1.16 9.01
CA SER A 59 7.34 -0.08 9.56
C SER A 59 6.55 -0.85 8.49
N SER A 60 6.41 -2.16 8.67
CA SER A 60 5.49 -2.95 7.82
C SER A 60 4.05 -2.46 7.94
N TYR A 61 3.65 -1.91 9.09
CA TYR A 61 2.35 -1.32 9.31
C TYR A 61 2.13 -0.05 8.47
N SER A 62 3.08 0.89 8.52
CA SER A 62 3.01 2.13 7.72
C SER A 62 3.01 1.85 6.22
N LEU A 63 3.80 0.87 5.74
CA LEU A 63 3.79 0.46 4.33
C LEU A 63 2.42 -0.12 3.91
N ALA A 64 1.75 -0.88 4.78
CA ALA A 64 0.41 -1.37 4.52
C ALA A 64 -0.62 -0.23 4.44
N LEU A 65 -0.56 0.74 5.36
CA LEU A 65 -1.43 1.92 5.34
C LEU A 65 -1.22 2.77 4.08
N MET A 66 0.04 3.03 3.70
CA MET A 66 0.38 3.70 2.44
C MET A 66 -0.20 2.98 1.23
N THR A 67 -0.07 1.65 1.20
CA THR A 67 -0.62 0.83 0.10
C THR A 67 -2.14 0.91 0.01
N ILE A 68 -2.86 0.78 1.13
CA ILE A 68 -4.32 0.89 1.15
C ILE A 68 -4.76 2.30 0.75
N ALA A 69 -4.10 3.33 1.27
CA ALA A 69 -4.41 4.71 0.94
C ALA A 69 -4.19 5.02 -0.54
N TYR A 70 -3.12 4.51 -1.14
CA TYR A 70 -2.88 4.63 -2.58
C TYR A 70 -3.99 3.95 -3.38
N LEU A 71 -4.42 2.75 -2.99
CA LEU A 71 -5.53 2.06 -3.64
C LEU A 71 -6.86 2.82 -3.51
N GLN A 72 -7.11 3.46 -2.37
CA GLN A 72 -8.28 4.33 -2.19
C GLN A 72 -8.22 5.56 -3.08
N HIS A 73 -7.05 6.21 -3.15
CA HIS A 73 -6.83 7.37 -4.02
C HIS A 73 -7.03 7.04 -5.49
N LEU A 74 -6.65 5.83 -5.93
CA LEU A 74 -6.93 5.36 -7.28
C LEU A 74 -8.40 4.98 -7.51
N GLY A 75 -9.22 4.84 -6.48
CA GLY A 75 -10.57 4.27 -6.59
C GLY A 75 -10.58 2.74 -6.79
N ALA A 76 -9.48 2.06 -6.45
CA ALA A 76 -9.33 0.61 -6.49
C ALA A 76 -9.74 -0.06 -5.15
N LEU A 77 -9.84 0.72 -4.06
CA LEU A 77 -10.44 0.29 -2.80
C LEU A 77 -11.42 1.37 -2.28
N PRO A 78 -12.48 0.99 -1.56
CA PRO A 78 -13.35 1.96 -0.90
C PRO A 78 -12.73 2.49 0.40
N ASN A 79 -13.33 3.56 0.94
CA ASN A 79 -13.16 3.92 2.34
C ASN A 79 -14.17 3.16 3.21
N CYS A 80 -13.79 1.99 3.74
CA CYS A 80 -14.66 1.20 4.61
C CYS A 80 -15.02 1.91 5.90
N GLN A 81 -14.21 2.86 6.38
CA GLN A 81 -14.49 3.57 7.63
C GLN A 81 -15.55 4.67 7.47
N ALA A 82 -15.77 5.15 6.24
CA ALA A 82 -16.80 6.12 5.88
C ALA A 82 -18.12 5.47 5.42
N ASP A 83 -18.22 4.14 5.42
CA ASP A 83 -19.45 3.43 5.08
C ASP A 83 -20.59 3.85 6.03
N PRO A 84 -21.75 4.32 5.51
CA PRO A 84 -22.91 4.66 6.33
C PRO A 84 -23.46 3.47 7.10
N ASP A 85 -23.27 2.24 6.60
CA ASP A 85 -23.79 0.99 7.17
C ASP A 85 -22.65 0.12 7.74
N PRO A 86 -22.08 0.48 8.93
CA PRO A 86 -20.97 -0.26 9.50
C PRO A 86 -21.38 -1.68 9.88
N ILE A 87 -20.59 -2.67 9.45
CA ILE A 87 -20.72 -4.06 9.87
C ILE A 87 -20.01 -4.33 11.20
N PHE A 88 -19.11 -3.43 11.58
CA PHE A 88 -18.39 -3.47 12.83
C PHE A 88 -18.38 -2.07 13.43
N ARG A 89 -18.82 -1.96 14.68
CA ARG A 89 -18.76 -0.73 15.47
C ARG A 89 -18.52 -1.07 16.93
N THR A 90 -17.49 -0.47 17.51
CA THR A 90 -17.20 -0.54 18.94
C THR A 90 -16.49 0.73 19.39
N HIS A 91 -16.26 0.86 20.69
CA HIS A 91 -15.42 1.91 21.23
C HIS A 91 -14.63 1.38 22.43
N PHE A 92 -13.51 2.02 22.72
CA PHE A 92 -12.72 1.74 23.92
C PHE A 92 -11.98 2.98 24.37
N TRP A 93 -11.64 3.01 25.65
CA TRP A 93 -10.86 4.09 26.24
C TRP A 93 -9.37 3.76 26.14
N GLU A 94 -8.58 4.68 25.58
CA GLU A 94 -7.12 4.59 25.50
C GLU A 94 -6.48 5.63 26.42
N GLY A 95 -5.44 5.26 27.17
CA GLY A 95 -4.73 6.15 28.09
C GLY A 95 -4.96 5.79 29.56
N ARG A 96 -4.46 6.64 30.46
CA ARG A 96 -4.60 6.49 31.91
C ARG A 96 -5.07 7.80 32.53
N GLY A 97 -5.95 7.70 33.53
CA GLY A 97 -6.44 8.85 34.30
C GLY A 97 -7.18 9.88 33.45
N SER A 98 -6.94 11.15 33.73
CA SER A 98 -7.58 12.30 33.05
C SER A 98 -7.26 12.43 31.56
N ASN A 99 -6.22 11.76 31.06
CA ASN A 99 -5.84 11.75 29.64
C ASN A 99 -6.47 10.61 28.83
N SER A 100 -7.48 9.95 29.40
CA SER A 100 -8.23 8.89 28.73
C SER A 100 -9.03 9.45 27.56
N ARG A 101 -8.84 8.88 26.36
CA ARG A 101 -9.55 9.27 25.14
C ARG A 101 -10.47 8.14 24.70
N ASN A 102 -11.71 8.47 24.33
CA ASN A 102 -12.64 7.50 23.77
C ASN A 102 -12.34 7.29 22.28
N ILE A 103 -11.93 6.08 21.91
CA ILE A 103 -11.59 5.70 20.53
C ILE A 103 -12.75 4.91 19.94
N THR A 104 -13.37 5.48 18.91
CA THR A 104 -14.39 4.80 18.12
C THR A 104 -13.73 3.98 17.01
N VAL A 105 -14.09 2.71 16.92
CA VAL A 105 -13.68 1.81 15.85
C VAL A 105 -14.91 1.47 15.03
N ARG A 106 -14.92 1.86 13.76
CA ARG A 106 -16.00 1.52 12.83
C ARG A 106 -15.48 1.23 11.44
N TYR A 107 -16.09 0.26 10.77
CA TYR A 107 -15.94 0.03 9.33
C TYR A 107 -17.12 -0.80 8.80
N GLY A 108 -17.49 -0.56 7.54
CA GLY A 108 -18.53 -1.28 6.83
C GLY A 108 -17.98 -2.20 5.74
N ALA A 109 -18.89 -2.96 5.12
CA ALA A 109 -18.57 -3.88 4.03
C ALA A 109 -18.50 -3.20 2.65
N CYS A 110 -18.89 -1.93 2.56
CA CYS A 110 -19.06 -1.17 1.32
C CYS A 110 -19.95 -1.94 0.32
N LYS A 111 -21.13 -2.36 0.78
CA LYS A 111 -22.09 -3.12 -0.03
C LYS A 111 -22.43 -2.31 -1.29
N GLY A 112 -22.37 -2.96 -2.45
CA GLY A 112 -22.65 -2.30 -3.74
C GLY A 112 -21.52 -1.40 -4.27
N TRP A 113 -20.44 -1.15 -3.52
CA TRP A 113 -19.31 -0.38 -4.04
C TRP A 113 -18.67 -1.07 -5.25
N LYS A 114 -18.37 -0.29 -6.28
CA LYS A 114 -17.70 -0.74 -7.50
C LYS A 114 -16.39 0.03 -7.67
N PRO A 115 -15.31 -0.64 -8.11
CA PRO A 115 -14.05 0.04 -8.39
C PRO A 115 -14.23 1.03 -9.53
N SER A 116 -13.72 2.24 -9.34
CA SER A 116 -13.58 3.25 -10.41
C SER A 116 -12.17 3.28 -10.99
N GLY A 117 -11.20 2.69 -10.29
CA GLY A 117 -9.82 2.57 -10.73
C GLY A 117 -9.36 1.13 -10.92
N ARG A 118 -8.17 0.99 -11.51
CA ARG A 118 -7.52 -0.31 -11.71
C ARG A 118 -6.58 -0.65 -10.57
N VAL A 119 -6.30 -1.95 -10.44
CA VAL A 119 -5.27 -2.46 -9.54
C VAL A 119 -3.88 -2.08 -10.10
N PRO A 120 -3.05 -1.37 -9.32
CA PRO A 120 -1.70 -1.01 -9.73
C PRO A 120 -0.71 -2.15 -9.47
N SER A 121 0.38 -2.16 -10.24
CA SER A 121 1.57 -2.97 -9.96
C SER A 121 2.43 -2.36 -8.85
N VAL A 122 3.40 -3.13 -8.34
CA VAL A 122 4.42 -2.61 -7.41
C VAL A 122 5.22 -1.47 -8.04
N GLY A 123 5.56 -1.56 -9.33
CA GLY A 123 6.30 -0.50 -10.04
C GLY A 123 5.54 0.82 -10.07
N GLU A 124 4.22 0.79 -10.20
CA GLU A 124 3.38 1.99 -10.19
C GLU A 124 3.22 2.58 -8.80
N TRP A 125 3.12 1.73 -7.77
CA TRP A 125 3.20 2.16 -6.38
C TRP A 125 4.52 2.89 -6.10
N LEU A 126 5.65 2.32 -6.57
CA LEU A 126 6.98 2.92 -6.44
C LEU A 126 7.05 4.25 -7.18
N LYS A 127 6.54 4.31 -8.41
CA LYS A 127 6.52 5.56 -9.18
C LYS A 127 5.74 6.66 -8.48
N PHE A 128 4.57 6.32 -7.92
CA PHE A 128 3.74 7.28 -7.20
C PHE A 128 4.49 7.89 -6.00
N TYR A 129 5.07 7.05 -5.14
CA TYR A 129 5.78 7.53 -3.95
C TYR A 129 7.18 8.09 -4.24
N GLY A 130 7.82 7.73 -5.35
CA GLY A 130 9.10 8.32 -5.78
C GLY A 130 8.93 9.73 -6.36
N GLU A 131 7.88 9.94 -7.15
CA GLU A 131 7.81 11.09 -8.07
C GLU A 131 6.56 11.95 -7.91
N ARG A 132 5.41 11.39 -7.50
CA ARG A 132 4.10 12.06 -7.61
C ARG A 132 3.53 12.55 -6.28
N PHE A 133 3.72 11.80 -5.20
CA PHE A 133 3.20 12.16 -3.90
C PHE A 133 3.87 13.44 -3.38
N ASP A 134 3.08 14.45 -3.02
CA ASP A 134 3.58 15.71 -2.48
C ASP A 134 3.75 15.59 -0.96
N TYR A 135 4.96 15.23 -0.55
CA TYR A 135 5.33 15.10 0.85
C TYR A 135 5.17 16.39 1.66
N THR A 136 5.16 17.56 1.03
CA THR A 136 5.05 18.84 1.73
C THR A 136 3.60 19.18 2.06
N THR A 137 2.68 18.93 1.13
CA THR A 137 1.27 19.35 1.29
C THR A 137 0.28 18.22 1.47
N GLU A 138 0.67 16.96 1.27
CA GLU A 138 -0.21 15.80 1.38
C GLU A 138 0.16 14.90 2.57
N MET A 139 -0.84 14.17 3.05
CA MET A 139 -0.71 13.14 4.07
C MET A 139 -1.56 11.92 3.73
N ILE A 140 -1.22 10.81 4.36
CA ILE A 140 -1.81 9.50 4.12
C ILE A 140 -2.76 9.17 5.27
N SER A 141 -4.03 8.93 4.95
CA SER A 141 -5.08 8.61 5.92
C SER A 141 -6.18 7.75 5.33
N ILE A 142 -6.17 6.46 5.66
CA ILE A 142 -7.14 5.52 5.10
C ILE A 142 -8.57 5.76 5.59
N ARG A 143 -8.73 6.38 6.77
CA ARG A 143 -10.03 6.76 7.33
C ARG A 143 -10.69 7.93 6.59
N HIS A 144 -9.89 8.73 5.88
CA HIS A 144 -10.36 9.88 5.12
C HIS A 144 -10.28 9.66 3.59
N GLY A 145 -10.14 8.41 3.15
CA GLY A 145 -10.17 8.07 1.72
C GLY A 145 -8.81 8.07 1.02
N GLY A 146 -7.71 8.00 1.77
CA GLY A 146 -6.39 7.71 1.23
C GLY A 146 -5.45 8.90 1.29
N ILE A 147 -5.32 9.66 0.21
CA ILE A 147 -4.41 10.81 0.13
C ILE A 147 -5.20 12.10 0.31
N ILE A 148 -4.84 12.89 1.31
CA ILE A 148 -5.53 14.12 1.68
C ILE A 148 -4.54 15.26 1.91
N ARG A 149 -5.00 16.51 1.81
CA ARG A 149 -4.18 17.68 2.13
C ARG A 149 -3.88 17.76 3.62
N ARG A 150 -2.67 18.22 3.95
CA ARG A 150 -2.30 18.59 5.32
C ARG A 150 -3.10 19.83 5.74
N PRO A 151 -3.61 19.87 6.97
CA PRO A 151 -4.31 21.04 7.48
C PRO A 151 -3.35 22.24 7.55
N GLN A 152 -3.72 23.36 6.93
CA GLN A 152 -2.95 24.62 6.97
C GLN A 152 -3.07 25.30 8.33
N HIS A 153 -4.24 25.18 8.95
CA HIS A 153 -4.54 25.67 10.29
C HIS A 153 -5.11 24.52 11.11
N LEU A 154 -4.47 24.22 12.24
CA LEU A 154 -4.98 23.27 13.21
C LEU A 154 -5.71 24.01 14.34
N PRO A 155 -6.86 23.51 14.79
CA PRO A 155 -7.48 23.92 16.04
C PRO A 155 -6.48 23.86 17.22
N PRO A 156 -6.51 24.80 18.18
CA PRO A 156 -5.53 24.87 19.29
C PRO A 156 -5.45 23.60 20.15
N ASP A 157 -6.53 22.81 20.19
CA ASP A 157 -6.73 21.59 20.95
C ASP A 157 -6.14 20.33 20.29
N LEU A 158 -5.72 20.42 19.02
CA LEU A 158 -5.03 19.33 18.33
C LEU A 158 -3.52 19.50 18.45
N GLU A 159 -2.84 18.52 19.03
CA GLU A 159 -1.37 18.49 19.05
C GLU A 159 -0.81 18.54 17.62
N TYR A 160 -0.17 19.66 17.30
CA TYR A 160 0.51 19.94 16.03
C TYR A 160 1.49 18.84 15.60
N SER A 161 2.02 18.09 16.56
CA SER A 161 2.99 17.00 16.36
C SER A 161 2.42 15.86 15.50
N HIS A 162 1.10 15.62 15.53
CA HIS A 162 0.47 14.48 14.86
C HIS A 162 0.33 14.64 13.35
N PHE A 163 0.47 15.86 12.83
CA PHE A 163 0.31 16.17 11.40
C PHE A 163 1.60 16.73 10.77
N ARG A 164 2.72 16.66 11.50
CA ARG A 164 4.04 17.10 11.05
C ARG A 164 5.00 15.91 10.90
N GLY A 165 6.07 16.17 10.16
CA GLY A 165 7.10 15.20 9.78
C GLY A 165 7.33 15.20 8.27
N SER A 166 8.47 14.66 7.85
CA SER A 166 8.86 14.52 6.44
C SER A 166 7.81 13.73 5.65
N ILE A 167 7.25 12.68 6.24
CA ILE A 167 6.06 11.99 5.74
C ILE A 167 5.07 11.78 6.88
N VAL A 168 3.78 11.95 6.58
CA VAL A 168 2.69 11.80 7.55
C VAL A 168 1.78 10.66 7.12
N VAL A 169 1.83 9.55 7.87
CA VAL A 169 0.93 8.40 7.73
C VAL A 169 0.12 8.31 9.01
N LEU A 170 -1.17 8.59 8.94
CA LEU A 170 -2.05 8.58 10.11
C LEU A 170 -2.55 7.17 10.43
N ASP A 171 -2.54 6.83 11.71
CA ASP A 171 -3.20 5.63 12.24
C ASP A 171 -4.70 5.65 11.91
N PRO A 172 -5.35 4.52 11.56
CA PRO A 172 -6.76 4.51 11.11
C PRO A 172 -7.77 4.93 12.18
N PHE A 173 -7.45 4.82 13.47
CA PHE A 173 -8.37 5.14 14.56
C PHE A 173 -7.87 6.28 15.45
N LEU A 174 -6.61 6.67 15.34
CA LEU A 174 -6.03 7.80 16.06
C LEU A 174 -5.58 8.95 15.14
N ASN A 175 -5.59 10.15 15.72
CA ASN A 175 -4.81 11.27 15.20
C ASN A 175 -3.34 11.07 15.61
N LYS A 176 -2.66 10.03 15.08
CA LYS A 176 -1.27 9.71 15.40
C LYS A 176 -0.49 9.46 14.11
N ASN A 177 0.64 10.14 13.93
CA ASN A 177 1.56 9.88 12.83
C ASN A 177 2.40 8.62 13.10
N CYS A 178 2.15 7.55 12.34
CA CYS A 178 2.90 6.30 12.35
C CYS A 178 4.33 6.44 11.84
N THR A 179 4.65 7.52 11.12
CA THR A 179 5.96 7.81 10.54
C THR A 179 6.65 9.01 11.20
N ARG A 180 6.24 9.38 12.42
CA ARG A 180 6.78 10.55 13.15
C ARG A 180 8.30 10.56 13.35
N PHE A 181 8.95 9.39 13.26
CA PHE A 181 10.39 9.22 13.46
C PHE A 181 11.18 9.10 12.16
N ILE A 182 10.51 9.10 11.00
CA ILE A 182 11.18 9.11 9.70
C ILE A 182 11.69 10.52 9.46
N LYS A 183 13.01 10.66 9.38
CA LYS A 183 13.70 11.92 9.10
C LYS A 183 13.73 12.21 7.59
N GLU A 184 14.08 13.44 7.25
CA GLU A 184 14.14 13.90 5.86
C GLU A 184 15.15 13.11 5.04
N GLU A 185 16.31 12.76 5.61
CA GLU A 185 17.34 12.00 4.91
C GLU A 185 16.84 10.60 4.53
N THR A 186 16.12 9.94 5.44
CA THR A 186 15.49 8.63 5.18
C THR A 186 14.41 8.74 4.12
N LEU A 187 13.64 9.84 4.14
CA LEU A 187 12.62 10.08 3.13
C LEU A 187 13.24 10.31 1.74
N GLN A 188 14.31 11.09 1.65
CA GLN A 188 15.02 11.33 0.39
C GLN A 188 15.58 10.01 -0.18
N GLU A 189 16.20 9.19 0.66
CA GLU A 189 16.67 7.86 0.29
C GLU A 189 15.52 6.96 -0.20
N PHE A 190 14.38 6.96 0.51
CA PHE A 190 13.18 6.24 0.11
C PHE A 190 12.67 6.69 -1.26
N ARG A 191 12.58 8.00 -1.51
CA ARG A 191 12.14 8.57 -2.79
C ARG A 191 13.06 8.16 -3.93
N ALA A 192 14.37 8.34 -3.76
CA ALA A 192 15.36 7.97 -4.78
C ALA A 192 15.27 6.48 -5.13
N LYS A 193 15.19 5.61 -4.12
CA LYS A 193 15.05 4.15 -4.32
C LYS A 193 13.72 3.77 -4.97
N CYS A 194 12.63 4.49 -4.66
CA CYS A 194 11.35 4.31 -5.32
C CYS A 194 11.44 4.64 -6.82
N SER A 195 12.03 5.77 -7.20
CA SER A 195 12.21 6.16 -8.61
C SER A 195 13.05 5.12 -9.38
N VAL A 196 14.16 4.66 -8.81
CA VAL A 196 14.98 3.60 -9.42
C VAL A 196 14.19 2.29 -9.55
N GLY A 197 13.50 1.87 -8.50
CA GLY A 197 12.71 0.63 -8.51
C GLY A 197 11.52 0.67 -9.48
N ALA A 198 10.94 1.84 -9.71
CA ALA A 198 9.92 2.05 -10.72
C ALA A 198 10.50 1.87 -12.14
N ALA A 199 11.65 2.48 -12.42
CA ALA A 199 12.35 2.31 -13.70
C ALA A 199 12.76 0.85 -13.95
N ASP A 200 13.27 0.15 -12.93
CA ASP A 200 13.61 -1.28 -13.01
C ASP A 200 12.39 -2.15 -13.34
N SER A 201 11.23 -1.81 -12.76
CA SER A 201 9.98 -2.55 -13.00
C SER A 201 9.50 -2.41 -14.45
N ILE A 202 9.63 -1.21 -15.03
CA ILE A 202 9.29 -0.94 -16.44
C ILE A 202 10.21 -1.74 -17.36
N ARG A 203 11.54 -1.62 -17.17
CA ARG A 203 12.53 -2.37 -17.97
C ARG A 203 12.30 -3.88 -17.93
N ARG A 204 12.02 -4.43 -16.75
CA ARG A 204 11.76 -5.86 -16.60
C ARG A 204 10.52 -6.30 -17.39
N TRP A 205 9.46 -5.50 -17.39
CA TRP A 205 8.24 -5.80 -18.13
C TRP A 205 8.43 -5.72 -19.64
N GLU A 206 9.16 -4.72 -20.13
CA GLU A 206 9.53 -4.59 -21.55
C GLU A 206 10.35 -5.80 -22.03
N SER A 207 11.35 -6.22 -21.24
CA SER A 207 12.15 -7.41 -21.56
C SER A 207 11.32 -8.69 -21.59
N LEU A 208 10.36 -8.85 -20.67
CA LEU A 208 9.47 -10.01 -20.67
C LEU A 208 8.56 -10.02 -21.90
N LYS A 209 7.99 -8.86 -22.27
CA LYS A 209 7.20 -8.73 -23.49
C LYS A 209 7.97 -9.10 -24.74
N ALA A 210 9.20 -8.60 -24.87
CA ALA A 210 10.05 -8.93 -26.01
C ALA A 210 10.29 -10.44 -26.12
N ARG A 211 10.57 -11.12 -25.00
CA ARG A 211 10.75 -12.59 -24.96
C ARG A 211 9.50 -13.34 -25.41
N HIS A 212 8.33 -12.95 -24.90
CA HIS A 212 7.07 -13.57 -25.31
C HIS A 212 6.76 -13.35 -26.80
N GLN A 213 7.10 -12.19 -27.34
CA GLN A 213 6.89 -11.89 -28.76
C GLN A 213 7.86 -12.66 -29.67
N THR A 214 9.12 -12.84 -29.25
CA THR A 214 10.07 -13.70 -29.96
C THR A 214 9.63 -15.17 -29.93
N GLN A 215 9.16 -15.66 -28.78
CA GLN A 215 8.73 -17.06 -28.62
C GLN A 215 7.43 -17.36 -29.38
N ALA A 216 6.50 -16.41 -29.46
CA ALA A 216 5.29 -16.53 -30.28
C ALA A 216 5.61 -16.55 -31.78
N ARG A 217 6.63 -15.80 -32.22
CA ARG A 217 7.06 -15.79 -33.62
C ARG A 217 7.80 -17.06 -34.04
N SER A 218 8.60 -17.65 -33.15
CA SER A 218 9.22 -18.95 -33.44
C SER A 218 8.22 -20.10 -33.49
N GLN A 219 7.14 -20.05 -32.70
CA GLN A 219 6.09 -21.08 -32.75
C GLN A 219 5.17 -20.97 -33.96
N SER A 220 4.98 -19.77 -34.53
CA SER A 220 4.23 -19.62 -35.79
C SER A 220 5.03 -20.10 -37.01
N ASP A 221 6.36 -20.03 -36.95
CA ASP A 221 7.23 -20.47 -38.05
C ASP A 221 7.39 -22.01 -38.08
N ASP A 222 7.07 -22.70 -36.98
CA ASP A 222 7.07 -24.18 -36.88
C ASP A 222 5.73 -24.84 -37.27
N GLU A 223 4.65 -24.08 -37.47
CA GLU A 223 3.33 -24.60 -37.92
C GLU A 223 3.15 -24.59 -39.46
N GLU A 224 4.13 -24.09 -40.23
CA GLU A 224 4.22 -24.29 -41.69
C GLU A 224 5.03 -25.57 -42.01
N GLU A 225 4.65 -26.72 -41.45
CA GLU A 225 5.08 -28.00 -42.02
C GLU A 225 4.20 -28.27 -43.26
N PRO A 226 4.78 -28.47 -44.47
CA PRO A 226 3.99 -28.76 -45.66
C PRO A 226 3.25 -30.08 -45.47
N ASP A 227 1.95 -30.07 -45.76
CA ASP A 227 1.06 -31.23 -45.68
C ASP A 227 1.72 -32.43 -46.39
N PRO A 228 1.98 -33.55 -45.69
CA PRO A 228 2.67 -34.71 -46.28
C PRO A 228 1.89 -35.35 -47.44
N TRP A 229 0.67 -34.92 -47.72
CA TRP A 229 -0.14 -35.37 -48.86
C TRP A 229 -0.02 -34.52 -50.12
N THR A 230 0.64 -33.35 -50.11
CA THR A 230 0.76 -32.52 -51.33
C THR A 230 1.63 -33.14 -52.42
N ASP A 231 2.56 -34.06 -52.08
CA ASP A 231 3.42 -34.74 -53.07
C ASP A 231 2.80 -36.01 -53.67
N LEU A 232 1.72 -36.55 -53.10
CA LEU A 232 1.10 -37.80 -53.56
C LEU A 232 0.05 -37.61 -54.68
N MET A 233 -0.34 -36.36 -54.99
CA MET A 233 -1.30 -36.04 -56.04
C MET A 233 -0.66 -35.59 -57.37
N ALA A 234 0.67 -35.50 -57.45
CA ALA A 234 1.39 -35.07 -58.66
C ALA A 234 1.85 -36.22 -59.58
N SER A 235 1.44 -37.47 -59.33
CA SER A 235 1.85 -38.65 -60.12
C SER A 235 0.68 -39.55 -60.56
N ARG A 236 -0.37 -38.96 -61.13
CA ARG A 236 -1.34 -39.68 -61.97
C ARG A 236 -1.77 -38.86 -63.17
#